data_AF-A0A2U1TRE9-F1
#
_entry.id   AF-A0A2U1TRE9-F1
#
_cell.length_a   1.000
_cell.length_b   1.000
_cell.length_c   1.000
_cell.angle_alpha   90.00
_cell.angle_beta   90.00
_cell.angle_gamma   90.00
#
_symmetry.space_group_name_H-M   'P 1'
#
loop_
_entity.id
_entity.type
_entity.pdbx_description
1 polymer ?
#
loop_
_entity_poly.entity_id
_entity_poly.type
_entity_poly.pdbx_seq_one_letter_code
_entity_poly.pdbx_strand_id
1 'polypeptide(L)'
;MKNRKQQIDRLNNMADKDIDYSDAPELPDAVWNNAVRGKFYKPVKVQKTVRIDADVLNWLESEGPGYQTRLNNILRREMEKALRS
;
A
#
# COMPACT_ATOMS: atom_id res chain seq x y z
N MET A 1 -6.54 20.73 -29.82
CA MET A 1 -6.50 19.97 -28.54
C MET A 1 -7.94 19.67 -28.13
N LYS A 2 -8.36 18.40 -28.04
CA LYS A 2 -9.69 18.05 -27.52
C LYS A 2 -9.80 18.57 -26.09
N ASN A 3 -10.85 19.32 -25.78
CA ASN A 3 -11.08 19.90 -24.48
C ASN A 3 -11.36 18.76 -23.47
N ARG A 4 -10.41 18.47 -22.58
CA ARG A 4 -10.49 17.37 -21.58
C ARG A 4 -11.82 17.37 -20.83
N LYS A 5 -12.38 18.55 -20.56
CA LYS A 5 -13.67 18.71 -19.89
C LYS A 5 -14.81 18.09 -20.69
N GLN A 6 -14.90 18.39 -21.98
CA GLN A 6 -15.92 17.82 -22.88
C GLN A 6 -15.82 16.30 -23.00
N GLN A 7 -14.60 15.75 -22.93
CA GLN A 7 -14.39 14.30 -22.95
C GLN A 7 -14.89 13.63 -21.66
N ILE A 8 -14.62 14.24 -20.50
CA ILE A 8 -15.11 13.74 -19.20
C ILE A 8 -16.63 13.82 -19.16
N ASP A 9 -17.22 14.95 -19.57
CA ASP A 9 -18.68 15.13 -19.58
C ASP A 9 -19.36 14.10 -20.48
N ARG A 10 -18.75 13.72 -21.62
CA ARG A 10 -19.25 12.65 -22.48
C ARG A 10 -19.20 11.28 -21.81
N LEU A 11 -18.10 10.96 -21.11
CA LEU A 11 -17.94 9.68 -20.42
C LEU A 11 -18.92 9.54 -19.26
N ASN A 12 -19.14 10.61 -18.49
CA ASN A 12 -20.08 10.61 -17.36
C ASN A 12 -21.55 10.43 -17.80
N ASN A 13 -21.90 10.81 -19.03
CA ASN A 13 -23.25 10.69 -19.58
C ASN A 13 -23.46 9.44 -20.45
N MET A 14 -22.43 8.60 -20.60
CA MET A 14 -22.52 7.33 -21.32
C MET A 14 -23.28 6.31 -20.47
N ALA A 15 -24.15 5.51 -21.08
CA ALA A 15 -24.82 4.42 -20.37
C ALA A 15 -23.87 3.21 -20.27
N ASP A 16 -23.97 2.44 -19.18
CA ASP A 16 -23.08 1.30 -18.92
C ASP A 16 -23.06 0.27 -20.07
N LYS A 17 -24.20 0.06 -20.74
CA LYS A 17 -24.33 -0.85 -21.89
C LYS A 17 -23.49 -0.44 -23.11
N ASP A 18 -23.10 0.83 -23.19
CA ASP A 18 -22.34 1.39 -24.29
C ASP A 18 -20.82 1.39 -23.99
N ILE A 19 -20.41 0.87 -22.82
CA ILE A 19 -19.02 0.69 -22.44
C ILE A 19 -18.45 -0.53 -23.17
N ASP A 20 -17.35 -0.31 -23.89
CA ASP A 20 -16.61 -1.37 -24.57
C ASP A 20 -15.65 -2.06 -23.57
N TYR A 21 -15.85 -3.36 -23.37
CA TYR A 21 -15.02 -4.22 -22.50
C TYR A 21 -14.15 -5.20 -23.32
N SER A 22 -14.01 -5.00 -24.63
CA SER A 22 -13.30 -5.94 -25.52
C SER A 22 -11.82 -6.11 -25.17
N ASP A 23 -11.19 -5.09 -24.59
CA ASP A 23 -9.79 -5.11 -24.14
C ASP A 23 -9.62 -5.59 -22.68
N ALA A 24 -10.68 -5.50 -21.88
CA ALA A 24 -10.68 -5.82 -20.47
C ALA A 24 -11.98 -6.54 -20.07
N PRO A 25 -12.11 -7.85 -20.38
CA PRO A 25 -13.30 -8.61 -20.03
C PRO A 25 -13.48 -8.69 -18.51
N GLU A 26 -14.74 -8.70 -18.07
CA GLU A 26 -15.08 -8.84 -16.66
C GLU A 26 -14.57 -10.18 -16.10
N LEU A 27 -13.90 -10.12 -14.95
CA LEU A 27 -13.39 -11.31 -14.28
C LEU A 27 -14.50 -11.96 -13.45
N PRO A 28 -14.61 -13.30 -13.43
CA PRO A 28 -15.58 -14.00 -12.58
C PRO A 28 -15.39 -13.69 -11.09
N ASP A 29 -16.48 -13.71 -10.32
CA ASP A 29 -16.47 -13.50 -8.85
C ASP A 29 -15.45 -14.39 -8.11
N ALA A 30 -15.24 -15.62 -8.60
CA ALA A 30 -14.27 -16.56 -8.03
C ALA A 30 -12.83 -16.01 -8.06
N VAL A 31 -12.49 -15.16 -9.04
CA VAL A 31 -11.18 -14.50 -9.14
C VAL A 31 -11.09 -13.37 -8.12
N TRP A 32 -12.16 -12.58 -7.96
CA TRP A 32 -12.25 -11.50 -6.99
C TRP A 32 -12.20 -12.00 -5.54
N ASN A 33 -12.86 -13.13 -5.25
CA ASN A 33 -12.84 -13.76 -3.94
C ASN A 33 -11.43 -14.18 -3.49
N ASN A 34 -10.55 -14.49 -4.45
CA ASN A 34 -9.15 -14.87 -4.19
C ASN A 34 -8.16 -13.73 -4.43
N ALA A 35 -8.64 -12.51 -4.71
CA ALA A 35 -7.78 -11.37 -5.00
C ALA A 35 -7.03 -10.92 -3.73
N VAL A 36 -5.70 -10.91 -3.80
CA VAL A 36 -4.84 -10.44 -2.70
C VAL A 36 -4.76 -8.92 -2.73
N ARG A 37 -5.46 -8.26 -1.80
CA ARG A 37 -5.31 -6.82 -1.57
C ARG A 37 -3.88 -6.52 -1.13
N GLY A 38 -3.26 -5.51 -1.76
CA GLY A 38 -1.95 -5.01 -1.33
C GLY A 38 -0.76 -5.90 -1.70
N LYS A 39 -0.90 -6.86 -2.63
CA LYS A 39 0.23 -7.71 -3.10
C LYS A 39 1.48 -6.92 -3.49
N PHE A 40 1.30 -5.71 -4.00
CA PHE A 40 2.39 -4.83 -4.42
C PHE A 40 2.66 -3.66 -3.47
N TYR A 41 1.99 -3.60 -2.32
CA TYR A 41 2.24 -2.55 -1.34
C TYR A 41 3.66 -2.69 -0.79
N LYS A 42 4.48 -1.67 -1.02
CA LYS A 42 5.81 -1.53 -0.44
C LYS A 42 5.80 -0.33 0.50
N PRO A 43 6.07 -0.52 1.80
CA PRO A 43 6.22 0.59 2.72
C PRO A 43 7.33 1.53 2.24
N VAL A 44 6.99 2.80 2.00
CA VAL A 44 7.98 3.83 1.67
C VAL A 44 8.73 4.16 2.96
N LYS A 45 10.00 3.76 3.04
CA LYS A 45 10.87 4.10 4.17
C LYS A 45 11.26 5.56 4.05
N VAL A 46 11.02 6.34 5.11
CA VAL A 46 11.43 7.73 5.19
C VAL A 46 12.60 7.83 6.17
N GLN A 47 13.71 8.41 5.72
CA GLN A 47 14.85 8.66 6.60
C GLN A 47 14.51 9.82 7.54
N LYS A 48 14.52 9.55 8.84
CA LYS A 48 14.33 10.53 9.91
C LYS A 48 15.39 10.33 10.98
N THR A 49 15.84 11.42 11.59
CA THR A 49 16.74 11.38 12.74
C THR A 49 15.89 11.28 14.01
N VAL A 50 16.03 10.18 14.75
CA VAL A 50 15.35 9.95 16.02
C VAL A 50 16.40 9.70 17.11
N ARG A 51 16.08 10.04 18.36
CA ARG A 51 16.90 9.67 19.52
C ARG A 51 16.38 8.36 20.10
N ILE A 52 17.29 7.45 20.41
CA ILE A 52 17.02 6.14 20.99
C ILE A 52 17.94 6.01 22.19
N ASP A 53 17.45 5.41 23.27
CA ASP A 53 18.25 5.15 24.46
C ASP A 53 19.41 4.20 24.15
N ALA A 54 20.55 4.42 24.82
CA ALA A 54 21.79 3.72 24.51
C ALA A 54 21.71 2.21 24.82
N ASP A 55 21.00 1.83 25.87
CA ASP A 55 20.76 0.43 26.24
C ASP A 55 19.88 -0.29 25.22
N VAL A 56 18.82 0.37 24.72
CA VAL A 56 17.96 -0.15 23.65
C VAL A 56 18.75 -0.35 22.36
N LEU A 57 19.62 0.60 22.01
CA LEU A 57 20.47 0.48 20.83
C LEU A 57 21.45 -0.69 20.99
N ASN A 58 22.15 -0.79 22.13
CA ASN A 58 23.08 -1.89 22.41
C ASN A 58 22.39 -3.26 22.34
N TRP A 59 21.18 -3.37 22.89
CA TRP A 59 20.39 -4.60 22.79
C TRP A 59 20.06 -4.95 21.34
N LEU A 60 19.61 -3.97 20.54
CA LEU A 60 19.30 -4.20 19.12
C LEU A 60 20.52 -4.60 18.30
N GLU A 61 21.69 -4.06 18.61
CA GLU A 61 22.96 -4.38 17.96
C GLU A 61 23.53 -5.75 18.40
N SER A 62 23.23 -6.20 19.62
CA SER A 62 23.71 -7.49 20.15
C SER A 62 23.26 -8.70 19.32
N GLU A 63 22.13 -8.59 18.62
CA GLU A 63 21.62 -9.63 17.71
C GLU A 63 22.32 -9.65 16.33
N GLY A 64 23.37 -8.86 16.14
CA GLY A 64 24.19 -8.83 14.93
C GLY A 64 23.75 -7.79 13.89
N PRO A 65 24.17 -7.91 12.62
CA PRO A 65 23.82 -6.93 11.59
C PRO A 65 22.30 -6.84 11.35
N GLY A 66 21.84 -5.68 10.90
CA GLY A 66 20.43 -5.47 10.52
C GLY A 66 19.52 -4.88 11.61
N TYR A 67 20.09 -4.28 12.66
CA TYR A 67 19.33 -3.68 13.77
C TYR A 67 18.30 -2.64 13.30
N GLN A 68 18.58 -1.88 12.24
CA GLN A 68 17.63 -0.90 11.67
C GLN A 68 16.37 -1.57 11.11
N THR A 69 16.51 -2.74 10.48
CA THR A 69 15.37 -3.52 9.99
C THR A 69 14.56 -4.08 11.16
N ARG A 70 15.24 -4.58 12.21
CA ARG A 70 14.58 -5.05 13.44
C ARG A 70 13.82 -3.94 14.14
N LEU A 71 14.44 -2.77 14.32
CA LEU A 71 13.81 -1.57 14.86
C LEU A 71 12.52 -1.23 14.11
N ASN A 72 12.58 -1.15 12.78
CA ASN A 72 11.40 -0.84 11.98
C ASN A 72 10.30 -1.91 12.09
N ASN A 73 10.67 -3.19 12.20
CA ASN A 73 9.70 -4.27 12.38
C ASN A 73 9.02 -4.22 13.75
N ILE A 74 9.76 -3.90 14.82
CA ILE A 74 9.20 -3.69 16.16
C ILE A 74 8.20 -2.53 16.12
N LEU A 75 8.59 -1.38 15.58
CA LEU A 75 7.73 -0.21 15.46
C LEU A 75 6.46 -0.51 14.65
N ARG A 76 6.57 -1.23 13.54
CA ARG A 76 5.42 -1.65 12.73
C ARG A 76 4.45 -2.53 13.53
N ARG A 77 4.98 -3.52 14.25
CA ARG A 77 4.15 -4.42 15.04
C ARG A 77 3.37 -3.67 16.12
N GLU A 78 4.00 -2.74 16.83
CA GLU A 78 3.31 -1.96 17.86
C GLU A 78 2.29 -0.99 17.25
N MET A 79 2.60 -0.38 16.10
CA MET A 79 1.63 0.42 15.34
C MET A 79 0.40 -0.40 14.92
N GLU A 80 0.59 -1.60 14.37
CA GLU A 80 -0.50 -2.48 13.95
C GLU A 80 -1.38 -2.93 15.12
N LYS A 81 -0.78 -3.19 16.29
CA LYS A 81 -1.53 -3.49 17.51
C LYS A 81 -2.39 -2.30 17.94
N ALA A 82 -1.82 -1.09 17.93
CA ALA A 82 -2.52 0.13 18.32
C ALA A 82 -3.67 0.50 17.36
N LEU A 83 -3.61 0.08 16.09
CA LEU A 83 -4.68 0.30 15.10
C LEU A 83 -5.79 -0.75 15.17
N ARG A 84 -5.57 -1.88 15.86
CA ARG A 84 -6.55 -2.96 16.01
C ARG A 84 -7.35 -2.87 17.32
N SER A 85 -6.91 -2.06 18.27
CA SER A 85 -7.64 -1.69 19.49
C SER A 85 -8.59 -0.53 19.24
#